data_AF-S3Z7F7-F1
#
_entry.id   AF-S3Z7F7-F1
#
_cell.length_a   1.000
_cell.length_b   1.000
_cell.length_c   1.000
_cell.angle_alpha   90.00
_cell.angle_beta   90.00
_cell.angle_gamma   90.00
#
_symmetry.space_group_name_H-M   'P 1'
#
loop_
_entity.id
_entity.type
_entity.pdbx_description
1 polymer ?
#
loop_
_entity_poly.entity_id
_entity_poly.type
_entity_poly.pdbx_seq_one_letter_code
_entity_poly.pdbx_strand_id
1 'polypeptide(L)'
;MQYDIDPEASGQIIESAVSIIDDLKIAIGEADSAISTTGSALQYSPKSQSAMNPYLEDIVKGSVKASQGTAYNTINCTIEALTSYCQGDATMSSNSGSASASIGATDMPGGTANGS
;
A
#
# COMPACT_ATOMS: atom_id res chain seq x y z
N MET A 1 11.15 -11.03 -20.62
CA MET A 1 9.82 -10.89 -20.02
C MET A 1 9.82 -9.58 -19.27
N GLN A 2 9.30 -8.53 -19.89
CA GLN A 2 9.25 -7.19 -19.32
C GLN A 2 7.96 -7.11 -18.49
N TYR A 3 8.05 -7.35 -17.19
CA TYR A 3 6.98 -6.93 -16.28
C TYR A 3 7.19 -5.43 -16.06
N ASP A 4 6.75 -4.60 -17.01
CA ASP A 4 6.76 -3.14 -16.84
C ASP A 4 5.74 -2.80 -15.76
N ILE A 5 6.23 -2.57 -14.55
CA ILE A 5 5.47 -1.82 -13.57
C ILE A 5 5.47 -0.39 -14.07
N ASP A 6 4.29 0.10 -14.46
CA ASP A 6 4.08 1.50 -14.77
C ASP A 6 4.19 2.30 -13.46
N PRO A 7 5.26 3.10 -13.27
CA PRO A 7 5.46 3.86 -12.04
C PRO A 7 4.40 4.94 -11.87
N GLU A 8 3.84 5.46 -12.96
CA GLU A 8 2.82 6.50 -12.97
C GLU A 8 1.48 5.93 -12.50
N ALA A 9 1.06 4.79 -13.08
CA ALA A 9 -0.13 4.08 -12.62
C ALA A 9 -0.02 3.66 -11.15
N SER A 10 1.17 3.22 -10.73
CA SER A 10 1.45 2.82 -9.35
C SER A 10 1.39 4.01 -8.38
N GLY A 11 1.92 5.16 -8.79
CA GLY A 11 1.82 6.42 -8.03
C GLY A 11 0.37 6.87 -7.85
N GLN A 12 -0.44 6.82 -8.92
CA GLN A 12 -1.87 7.18 -8.86
C GLN A 12 -2.67 6.27 -7.93
N ILE A 13 -2.36 4.97 -7.89
CA ILE A 13 -3.00 4.02 -6.97
C ILE A 13 -2.64 4.36 -5.52
N ILE A 14 -1.38 4.70 -5.24
CA ILE A 14 -0.95 5.13 -3.90
C ILE A 14 -1.66 6.42 -3.51
N GLU A 15 -1.68 7.45 -4.36
CA GLU A 15 -2.35 8.73 -4.07
C GLU A 15 -3.85 8.55 -3.82
N SER A 16 -4.52 7.77 -4.67
CA SER A 16 -5.95 7.46 -4.50
C SER A 16 -6.20 6.74 -3.18
N ALA A 17 -5.35 5.79 -2.82
CA ALA A 17 -5.49 5.03 -1.59
C ALA A 17 -5.18 5.88 -0.34
N VAL A 18 -4.23 6.81 -0.41
CA VAL A 18 -3.97 7.78 0.67
C VAL A 18 -5.19 8.68 0.88
N SER A 19 -5.82 9.15 -0.20
CA SER A 19 -7.07 9.92 -0.11
C SER A 19 -8.18 9.14 0.60
N ILE A 20 -8.35 7.85 0.27
CA ILE A 20 -9.35 6.98 0.92
C ILE A 20 -9.08 6.86 2.44
N ILE A 21 -7.81 6.81 2.87
CA ILE A 21 -7.46 6.76 4.29
C ILE A 21 -7.86 8.04 5.01
N ASP A 22 -7.66 9.20 4.39
CA ASP A 22 -8.04 10.48 4.96
C ASP A 22 -9.57 10.64 5.03
N ASP A 23 -10.30 10.19 4.00
CA ASP A 23 -11.76 10.13 4.03
C ASP A 23 -12.26 9.23 5.18
N LEU A 24 -11.60 8.08 5.40
CA LEU A 24 -11.92 7.19 6.52
C LEU A 24 -11.61 7.82 7.88
N LYS A 25 -10.56 8.65 8.01
CA LYS A 25 -10.30 9.41 9.26
C LYS A 25 -11.42 10.41 9.52
N ILE A 26 -11.88 11.12 8.49
CA ILE A 26 -12.99 12.07 8.60
C ILE A 26 -14.25 11.32 9.05
N ALA A 27 -14.56 10.18 8.42
CA ALA A 27 -15.71 9.35 8.79
C ALA A 27 -15.66 8.85 10.25
N ILE A 28 -14.47 8.51 10.78
CA ILE A 28 -14.31 8.17 12.21
C ILE A 28 -14.65 9.37 13.10
N GLY A 29 -14.17 10.57 12.74
CA GLY A 29 -14.47 11.80 13.49
C GLY A 29 -15.96 12.16 13.46
N GLU A 30 -16.63 11.97 12.33
CA GLU A 30 -18.08 12.14 12.20
C GLU A 30 -18.85 11.10 13.02
N ALA A 31 -18.41 9.84 13.03
CA ALA A 31 -19.00 8.81 13.87
C ALA A 31 -18.85 9.13 15.37
N ASP A 32 -17.69 9.63 15.80
CA ASP A 32 -17.47 10.07 17.18
C ASP A 32 -18.38 11.24 17.57
N SER A 33 -18.56 12.19 16.66
CA SER A 33 -19.49 13.31 16.84
C SER A 33 -20.93 12.81 16.96
N ALA A 34 -21.34 11.87 16.09
CA ALA A 34 -22.67 11.27 16.10
C ALA A 34 -22.95 10.46 17.38
N ILE A 35 -21.95 9.73 17.91
CA ILE A 35 -22.04 9.06 19.21
C ILE A 35 -22.32 10.07 20.31
N SER A 36 -21.55 11.16 20.36
CA SER A 36 -21.73 12.21 21.36
C SER A 36 -23.11 12.85 21.26
N THR A 37 -23.54 13.26 20.07
CA THR A 37 -24.84 13.89 19.85
C THR A 37 -25.99 12.96 20.21
N THR A 38 -25.89 11.68 19.83
CA THR A 38 -26.92 10.67 20.15
C THR A 38 -26.99 10.42 21.65
N GLY A 39 -25.84 10.34 22.32
CA GLY A 39 -25.78 10.21 23.79
C GLY A 39 -26.49 11.36 24.51
N SER A 40 -26.27 12.60 24.07
CA SER A 40 -26.98 13.77 24.61
C SER A 40 -28.46 13.77 24.27
N ALA A 41 -28.84 13.43 23.04
CA ALA A 41 -30.24 13.41 22.61
C ALA A 41 -31.08 12.35 23.36
N LEU A 42 -30.45 11.23 23.71
CA LEU A 42 -31.10 10.11 24.41
C LEU A 42 -30.86 10.13 25.92
N GLN A 43 -30.34 11.22 26.50
CA GLN A 43 -29.99 11.29 27.93
C GLN A 43 -31.19 11.04 28.88
N TYR A 44 -32.41 11.32 28.42
CA TYR A 44 -33.65 11.06 29.18
C TYR A 44 -34.31 9.73 28.81
N SER A 45 -33.71 8.94 27.92
CA SER A 45 -34.21 7.63 27.47
C SER A 45 -33.10 6.57 27.56
N PRO A 46 -32.75 6.10 28.77
CA PRO A 46 -31.62 5.19 28.99
C PRO A 46 -31.73 3.87 28.21
N LYS A 47 -32.96 3.36 28.01
CA LYS A 47 -33.20 2.15 27.22
C LYS A 47 -32.88 2.36 25.74
N SER A 48 -33.25 3.51 25.18
CA SER A 48 -32.95 3.84 23.79
C SER A 48 -31.45 4.08 23.60
N GLN A 49 -30.82 4.77 24.55
CA GLN A 49 -29.38 5.00 24.55
C GLN A 49 -28.60 3.67 24.58
N SER A 50 -28.97 2.75 25.48
CA SER A 50 -28.34 1.43 25.58
C SER A 50 -28.55 0.57 24.33
N ALA A 51 -29.63 0.76 23.58
CA ALA A 51 -29.86 0.07 22.31
C ALA A 51 -29.06 0.68 21.15
N MET A 52 -28.84 1.99 21.17
CA MET A 52 -28.20 2.74 20.08
C MET A 52 -26.67 2.74 20.16
N ASN A 53 -26.10 2.77 21.37
CA ASN A 53 -24.65 2.79 21.58
C ASN A 53 -23.91 1.64 20.87
N PRO A 54 -24.35 0.37 20.95
CA PRO A 54 -23.68 -0.73 20.24
C PRO A 54 -23.68 -0.55 18.71
N TYR A 55 -24.76 -0.01 18.14
CA TYR A 55 -24.81 0.27 16.70
C TYR A 55 -23.78 1.32 16.29
N LEU A 56 -23.62 2.38 17.07
CA LEU A 56 -22.70 3.46 16.73
C LEU A 56 -21.24 3.10 17.05
N GLU A 57 -20.97 2.44 18.18
CA GLU A 57 -19.61 2.06 18.59
C GLU A 57 -19.08 0.83 17.85
N ASP A 58 -19.80 -0.28 17.86
CA ASP A 58 -19.28 -1.52 17.27
C ASP A 58 -19.51 -1.58 15.77
N ILE A 59 -20.72 -1.24 15.31
CA ILE A 59 -21.05 -1.43 13.89
C ILE A 59 -20.46 -0.29 13.07
N VAL A 60 -20.80 0.96 13.36
CA VAL A 60 -20.34 2.10 12.54
C VAL A 60 -18.86 2.35 12.76
N LYS A 61 -18.45 2.71 13.99
CA LYS A 61 -17.06 3.07 14.26
C LYS A 61 -16.11 1.88 14.10
N GLY A 62 -16.52 0.68 14.53
CA GLY A 62 -15.74 -0.54 14.32
C GLY A 62 -15.51 -0.86 12.84
N SER A 63 -16.56 -0.79 12.00
CA SER A 63 -16.42 -1.08 10.55
C SER A 63 -15.56 -0.05 9.83
N VAL A 64 -15.69 1.23 10.16
CA VAL A 64 -14.85 2.29 9.56
C VAL A 64 -13.38 2.09 9.96
N LYS A 65 -13.10 1.77 11.23
CA LYS A 65 -11.73 1.44 11.69
C LYS A 65 -11.16 0.20 11.00
N ALA A 66 -11.94 -0.86 10.84
CA ALA A 66 -11.51 -2.07 10.15
C ALA A 66 -11.18 -1.79 8.67
N SER A 67 -11.99 -0.97 8.02
CA SER A 67 -11.78 -0.53 6.63
C SER A 67 -10.51 0.31 6.51
N GLN A 68 -10.28 1.22 7.46
CA GLN A 68 -9.05 2.03 7.53
C GLN A 68 -7.80 1.15 7.71
N GLY A 69 -7.85 0.19 8.62
CA GLY A 69 -6.73 -0.73 8.86
C GLY A 69 -6.41 -1.57 7.61
N THR A 70 -7.42 -2.05 6.91
CA THR A 70 -7.25 -2.83 5.68
C THR A 70 -6.68 -1.98 4.54
N ALA A 71 -7.16 -0.74 4.39
CA ALA A 71 -6.63 0.21 3.42
C ALA A 71 -5.15 0.54 3.70
N TYR A 72 -4.81 0.85 4.96
CA TYR A 72 -3.43 1.13 5.37
C TYR A 72 -2.49 -0.03 5.08
N ASN A 73 -2.90 -1.26 5.41
CA ASN A 73 -2.10 -2.46 5.13
C ASN A 73 -1.90 -2.66 3.62
N THR A 74 -2.96 -2.51 2.83
CA THR A 74 -2.91 -2.67 1.37
C THR A 74 -1.95 -1.66 0.72
N ILE A 75 -1.98 -0.40 1.17
CA ILE A 75 -1.06 0.63 0.67
C ILE A 75 0.38 0.27 1.00
N ASN A 76 0.67 -0.11 2.25
CA ASN A 76 2.03 -0.46 2.66
C ASN A 76 2.56 -1.65 1.85
N CYS A 77 1.76 -2.71 1.69
CA CYS A 77 2.15 -3.85 0.85
C CYS A 77 2.41 -3.41 -0.61
N THR A 78 1.62 -2.47 -1.14
CA THR A 78 1.81 -1.94 -2.49
C THR A 78 3.13 -1.16 -2.60
N ILE A 79 3.43 -0.29 -1.63
CA ILE A 79 4.69 0.46 -1.56
C ILE A 79 5.89 -0.48 -1.44
N GLU A 80 5.81 -1.50 -0.58
CA GLU A 80 6.86 -2.51 -0.40
C GLU A 80 7.10 -3.31 -1.68
N ALA A 81 6.03 -3.73 -2.37
CA ALA A 81 6.13 -4.43 -3.64
C ALA A 81 6.84 -3.57 -4.69
N LEU A 82 6.38 -2.31 -4.88
CA LEU A 82 7.00 -1.39 -5.85
C LEU A 82 8.48 -1.14 -5.54
N THR A 83 8.81 -0.94 -4.27
CA THR A 83 10.20 -0.76 -3.81
C THR A 83 11.05 -1.99 -4.16
N SER A 84 10.53 -3.19 -3.89
CA SER A 84 11.22 -4.46 -4.17
C SER A 84 11.44 -4.67 -5.67
N TYR A 85 10.46 -4.32 -6.50
CA TYR A 85 10.59 -4.38 -7.95
C TYR A 85 11.67 -3.41 -8.47
N CYS A 86 11.64 -2.14 -8.05
CA CYS A 86 12.66 -1.17 -8.43
C CYS A 86 14.08 -1.62 -8.04
N GLN A 87 14.24 -2.23 -6.87
CA GLN A 87 15.51 -2.80 -6.42
C GLN A 87 15.94 -4.01 -7.25
N GLY A 88 14.99 -4.89 -7.59
CA GLY A 88 15.22 -6.04 -8.47
C GLY A 88 15.71 -5.61 -9.85
N ASP A 89 15.05 -4.63 -10.47
CA ASP A 89 15.43 -4.09 -11.77
C ASP A 89 16.82 -3.45 -11.75
N ALA A 90 17.13 -2.66 -10.72
CA ALA A 90 18.47 -2.08 -10.56
C ALA A 90 19.55 -3.18 -10.44
N THR A 91 19.25 -4.25 -9.68
CA THR A 91 20.17 -5.39 -9.50
C THR A 91 20.35 -6.17 -10.80
N MET A 92 19.26 -6.47 -11.52
CA MET A 92 19.33 -7.16 -12.81
C MET A 92 20.07 -6.34 -13.85
N SER A 93 19.85 -5.02 -13.90
CA SER A 93 20.57 -4.10 -14.78
C SER A 93 22.08 -4.11 -14.48
N SER A 94 22.46 -4.01 -13.21
CA SER A 94 23.87 -4.07 -12.78
C SER A 94 24.54 -5.41 -13.11
N ASN A 95 23.84 -6.52 -12.86
CA ASN A 95 24.33 -7.86 -13.18
C ASN A 95 24.45 -8.07 -14.70
N SER A 96 23.50 -7.56 -15.48
CA SER A 96 23.55 -7.62 -16.95
C SER A 96 24.69 -6.77 -17.52
N GLY A 97 24.94 -5.58 -16.96
CA GLY A 97 26.09 -4.74 -17.32
C GLY A 97 27.43 -5.39 -16.97
N SER A 98 27.49 -6.11 -15.85
CA SER A 98 28.68 -6.84 -15.42
C SER A 98 28.91 -8.10 -16.27
N ALA A 99 27.84 -8.83 -16.60
CA ALA A 99 27.90 -9.99 -17.49
C ALA A 99 28.32 -9.59 -18.90
N SER A 100 27.79 -8.49 -19.45
CA SER A 100 28.19 -8.00 -20.78
C SER A 100 29.64 -7.53 -20.81
N ALA A 101 30.15 -6.93 -19.74
CA ALA A 101 31.58 -6.64 -19.59
C ALA A 101 32.45 -7.92 -19.49
N SER A 102 31.91 -9.00 -18.93
CA SER A 102 32.59 -10.29 -18.79
C SER A 102 32.56 -11.16 -20.06
N ILE A 103 31.74 -10.85 -21.06
CA ILE A 103 31.71 -11.58 -22.36
C ILE A 103 33.05 -11.45 -23.10
N GLY A 104 33.81 -10.37 -22.88
CA GLY A 104 35.19 -10.21 -23.39
C GLY A 104 36.24 -11.07 -22.67
N ALA A 105 35.90 -11.68 -21.53
CA ALA A 105 36.76 -12.59 -20.77
C ALA A 105 36.33 -14.06 -20.96
N THR A 106 35.71 -14.37 -22.11
CA THR A 106 35.54 -15.77 -22.50
C THR A 106 36.93 -16.33 -22.83
N ASP A 107 37.57 -16.95 -21.83
CA ASP A 107 38.69 -17.86 -22.04
C ASP A 107 38.16 -19.07 -22.83
N MET A 108 38.03 -18.90 -24.15
CA MET A 108 37.77 -20.00 -25.07
C MET A 108 39.07 -20.80 -25.15
N PRO A 109 39.13 -22.04 -24.62
CA PRO A 109 40.28 -22.89 -24.82
C PRO A 109 40.34 -23.23 -26.31
N GLY A 110 41.23 -22.57 -27.05
CA GLY A 110 41.42 -22.76 -28.50
C GLY A 110 41.47 -21.49 -29.35
N GLY A 111 41.27 -20.30 -28.79
CA GLY A 111 41.43 -19.04 -29.53
C GLY A 111 42.91 -18.72 -29.78
N THR A 112 43.42 -19.06 -30.95
CA THR A 112 44.80 -18.75 -31.35
C THR A 112 45.04 -17.24 -31.35
N ALA A 113 45.91 -16.78 -30.45
CA ALA A 113 46.73 -15.61 -30.70
C ALA A 113 47.69 -15.97 -31.85
N ASN A 114 47.40 -15.49 -33.06
CA ASN A 114 48.40 -15.50 -34.12
C ASN A 114 48.36 -14.16 -34.86
N GLY A 115 49.55 -13.58 -35.00
CA GLY A 115 49.73 -12.17 -35.31
C GLY A 115 49.52 -11.77 -36.76
N SER A 116 49.46 -10.46 -36.96
CA SER A 116 50.00 -9.69 -38.07
C SER A 116 50.03 -8.23 -37.64
#